data_AF-A0A9D9DDR8-F1
#
_entry.id   AF-A0A9D9DDR8-F1
#
_cell.length_a   1.000
_cell.length_b   1.000
_cell.length_c   1.000
_cell.angle_alpha   90.00
_cell.angle_beta   90.00
_cell.angle_gamma   90.00
#
_symmetry.space_group_name_H-M   'P 1'
#
loop_
_entity.id
_entity.type
_entity.pdbx_description
1 polymer ?
#
loop_
_entity_poly.entity_id
_entity_poly.type
_entity_poly.pdbx_seq_one_letter_code
_entity_poly.pdbx_strand_id
1 'polypeptide(L)'
;MGESNPESRYPLLLSALKIPESLGYSFLEEVFKLSLETSKAMGEANPAIARFGINAASLTLYIASEHAFYLQCHPEVDKEEKEKDESYKSYLASVSLDKYFTNEKLAFRMGSLTSRYSPLTSTLDLYLNFILGMLSRYKRNDPSQTLIVDVMNKGFQMAKCVSSLLENGFETEAFSTWRTLHENECILHCLLKYGKPAIDAYLKHMRYALAFRGGIKSKEETDEVFANIKSEMKSHDLKSKDMKRFIEYGWLYLPGVEADSFKLNFRDGVEKLAGLSSYSKVYEMSSEIAHSSPLLIYSKKDYFFTLTLLSLYESFFRLEKVFTTLYMSTVPEEERARYVKMRSLYHPLLLSAYGLSKRRFSHKKERKADEEPNPDA
;
A
#
# COMPACT_ATOMS: atom_id res chain seq x y z
N MET A 1 -6.79 -40.65 12.56
CA MET A 1 -6.66 -39.23 12.93
C MET A 1 -8.05 -38.68 13.06
N GLY A 2 -8.50 -38.39 14.28
CA GLY A 2 -9.89 -38.02 14.55
C GLY A 2 -10.27 -36.71 13.87
N GLU A 3 -11.40 -36.71 13.17
CA GLU A 3 -12.07 -35.52 12.67
C GLU A 3 -12.42 -34.64 13.87
N SER A 4 -11.63 -33.60 14.12
CA SER A 4 -11.96 -32.62 15.15
C SER A 4 -13.14 -31.79 14.64
N ASN A 5 -14.31 -31.99 15.25
CA ASN A 5 -15.53 -31.25 14.95
C ASN A 5 -15.27 -29.73 14.95
N PRO A 6 -15.49 -29.01 13.82
CA PRO A 6 -15.29 -27.55 13.72
C PRO A 6 -15.98 -26.76 14.83
N GLU A 7 -17.06 -27.30 15.37
CA GLU A 7 -17.90 -26.74 16.45
C GLU A 7 -17.11 -26.51 17.74
N SER A 8 -16.22 -27.43 18.13
CA SER A 8 -15.43 -27.30 19.36
C SER A 8 -14.36 -26.19 19.33
N ARG A 9 -14.11 -25.60 18.15
CA ARG A 9 -13.04 -24.62 17.91
C ARG A 9 -13.56 -23.25 17.48
N TYR A 10 -14.86 -23.05 17.38
CA TYR A 10 -15.42 -21.78 16.93
C TYR A 10 -15.09 -20.60 17.85
N PRO A 11 -15.15 -20.72 19.20
CA PRO A 11 -14.68 -19.65 20.09
C PRO A 11 -13.19 -19.33 19.90
N LEU A 12 -12.35 -20.34 19.66
CA LEU A 12 -10.92 -20.14 19.37
C LEU A 12 -10.72 -19.39 18.04
N LEU A 13 -11.56 -19.67 17.03
CA LEU A 13 -11.56 -18.96 15.77
C LEU A 13 -11.95 -17.49 15.97
N LEU A 14 -13.00 -17.20 16.75
CA LEU A 14 -13.42 -15.83 17.07
C LEU A 14 -12.28 -15.03 17.75
N SER A 15 -11.61 -15.64 18.73
CA SER A 15 -10.45 -15.03 19.39
C SER A 15 -9.28 -14.82 18.42
N ALA A 16 -8.96 -15.80 17.57
CA ALA A 16 -7.88 -15.69 16.59
C ALA A 16 -8.14 -14.58 15.55
N LEU A 17 -9.40 -14.37 15.18
CA LEU A 17 -9.86 -13.29 14.30
C LEU A 17 -10.01 -11.94 15.01
N LYS A 18 -9.77 -11.88 16.33
CA LYS A 18 -9.90 -10.68 17.17
C LYS A 18 -11.32 -10.09 17.14
N ILE A 19 -12.34 -10.94 17.08
CA ILE A 19 -13.74 -10.51 17.18
C ILE A 19 -14.03 -10.12 18.64
N PRO A 20 -14.60 -8.93 18.91
CA PRO A 20 -14.96 -8.52 20.28
C PRO A 20 -15.96 -9.48 20.94
N GLU A 21 -15.69 -9.91 22.18
CA GLU A 21 -16.61 -10.73 22.97
C GLU A 21 -17.97 -10.06 23.20
N SER A 22 -18.00 -8.73 23.17
CA SER A 22 -19.22 -7.93 23.27
C SER A 22 -20.25 -8.24 22.19
N LEU A 23 -19.86 -8.83 21.06
CA LEU A 23 -20.77 -9.25 19.98
C LEU A 23 -21.47 -10.59 20.24
N GLY A 24 -21.27 -11.23 21.41
CA GLY A 24 -21.99 -12.44 21.79
C GLY A 24 -21.49 -13.68 21.03
N TYR A 25 -20.46 -14.34 21.55
CA TYR A 25 -19.84 -15.49 20.87
C TYR A 25 -20.81 -16.66 20.64
N SER A 26 -21.69 -16.94 21.60
CA SER A 26 -22.71 -17.99 21.46
C SER A 26 -23.67 -17.69 20.32
N PHE A 27 -24.15 -16.44 20.23
CA PHE A 27 -25.01 -15.99 19.14
C PHE A 27 -24.32 -16.12 17.77
N LEU A 28 -23.06 -15.67 17.66
CA LEU A 28 -22.29 -15.77 16.42
C LEU A 28 -22.05 -17.24 16.00
N GLU A 29 -21.94 -18.16 16.96
CA GLU A 29 -21.82 -19.60 16.69
C GLU A 29 -23.12 -20.18 16.13
N GLU A 30 -24.27 -19.82 16.71
CA GLU A 30 -25.59 -20.24 16.23
C GLU A 30 -25.83 -19.77 14.79
N VAL A 31 -25.57 -18.50 14.50
CA VAL A 31 -25.75 -17.95 13.16
C VAL A 31 -24.78 -18.57 12.15
N PHE A 32 -23.56 -18.91 12.58
CA PHE A 32 -22.61 -19.63 11.74
C PHE A 32 -23.12 -21.03 11.38
N LYS A 33 -23.65 -21.78 12.35
CA LYS A 33 -24.26 -23.11 12.09
C LYS A 33 -25.42 -23.00 11.12
N LEU A 34 -26.32 -22.04 11.35
CA LEU A 34 -27.44 -21.76 10.46
C LEU A 34 -26.95 -21.43 9.04
N SER A 35 -25.90 -20.63 8.92
CA SER A 35 -25.29 -20.29 7.62
C SER A 35 -24.73 -21.53 6.90
N LEU A 36 -24.12 -22.48 7.62
CA LEU A 36 -23.64 -23.73 7.00
C LEU A 36 -24.80 -24.59 6.48
N GLU A 37 -25.92 -24.64 7.20
CA GLU A 37 -27.13 -25.34 6.78
C GLU A 37 -27.78 -24.68 5.56
N THR A 38 -27.98 -23.36 5.61
CA THR A 38 -28.52 -22.59 4.47
C THR A 38 -27.64 -22.73 3.24
N SER A 39 -26.32 -22.74 3.39
CA SER A 39 -25.41 -22.94 2.26
C SER A 39 -25.55 -24.32 1.60
N LYS A 40 -25.88 -25.38 2.36
CA LYS A 40 -26.12 -26.71 1.77
C LYS A 40 -27.37 -26.68 0.89
N ALA A 41 -28.45 -26.08 1.39
CA ALA A 41 -29.69 -25.91 0.63
C ALA A 41 -29.47 -25.06 -0.65
N MET A 42 -28.67 -24.00 -0.57
CA MET A 42 -28.28 -23.20 -1.75
C MET A 42 -27.48 -24.02 -2.78
N GLY A 43 -26.62 -24.93 -2.31
CA GLY A 43 -25.87 -25.85 -3.17
C GLY A 43 -26.77 -26.85 -3.91
N GLU A 44 -27.80 -27.37 -3.26
CA GLU A 44 -28.80 -28.24 -3.89
C GLU A 44 -29.55 -27.51 -5.02
N ALA A 45 -29.85 -26.21 -4.84
CA ALA A 45 -30.51 -25.39 -5.84
C ALA A 45 -29.59 -24.89 -6.97
N ASN A 46 -28.28 -24.74 -6.71
CA ASN A 46 -27.31 -24.24 -7.68
C ASN A 46 -26.00 -25.07 -7.67
N PRO A 47 -25.78 -25.92 -8.70
CA PRO A 47 -24.60 -26.78 -8.80
C PRO A 47 -23.26 -26.04 -8.82
N ALA A 48 -23.23 -24.75 -9.20
CA ALA A 48 -22.00 -23.95 -9.12
C ALA A 48 -21.65 -23.61 -7.66
N ILE A 49 -22.66 -23.32 -6.83
CA ILE A 49 -22.50 -23.04 -5.40
C ILE A 49 -22.08 -24.30 -4.64
N ALA A 50 -22.66 -25.46 -4.99
CA ALA A 50 -22.29 -26.75 -4.38
C ALA A 50 -20.79 -27.09 -4.50
N ARG A 51 -20.11 -26.54 -5.51
CA ARG A 51 -18.68 -26.77 -5.75
C ARG A 51 -17.78 -25.83 -4.93
N PHE A 52 -18.33 -24.76 -4.36
CA PHE A 52 -17.55 -23.81 -3.58
C PHE A 52 -17.48 -24.25 -2.12
N GLY A 53 -16.27 -24.53 -1.65
CA GLY A 53 -16.03 -24.72 -0.22
C GLY A 53 -16.25 -23.44 0.60
N ILE A 54 -16.67 -23.60 1.85
CA ILE A 54 -16.80 -22.51 2.82
C ILE A 54 -15.48 -22.33 3.57
N ASN A 55 -14.93 -21.12 3.51
CA ASN A 55 -13.88 -20.69 4.42
C ASN A 55 -14.56 -20.17 5.69
N ALA A 56 -14.45 -20.94 6.78
CA ALA A 56 -15.06 -20.61 8.05
C ALA A 56 -14.66 -19.22 8.55
N ALA A 57 -13.37 -18.84 8.42
CA ALA A 57 -12.88 -17.56 8.88
C ALA A 57 -13.54 -16.38 8.13
N SER A 58 -13.59 -16.44 6.79
CA SER A 58 -14.22 -15.39 5.98
C SER A 58 -15.72 -15.27 6.27
N LEU A 59 -16.43 -16.40 6.38
CA LEU A 59 -17.86 -16.38 6.70
C LEU A 59 -18.12 -15.81 8.10
N THR A 60 -17.33 -16.20 9.10
CA THR A 60 -17.39 -15.63 10.46
C THR A 60 -17.17 -14.11 10.46
N LEU A 61 -16.21 -13.61 9.68
CA LEU A 61 -15.96 -12.17 9.55
C LEU A 61 -17.17 -11.43 8.96
N TYR A 62 -17.84 -12.00 7.96
CA TYR A 62 -19.08 -11.43 7.42
C TYR A 62 -20.17 -11.39 8.50
N ILE A 63 -20.46 -12.51 9.17
CA ILE A 63 -21.49 -12.59 10.23
C ILE A 63 -21.22 -11.56 11.33
N ALA A 64 -20.00 -11.53 11.86
CA ALA A 64 -19.65 -10.62 12.96
C ALA A 64 -19.71 -9.15 12.52
N SER A 65 -19.30 -8.83 11.30
CA SER A 65 -19.33 -7.46 10.78
C SER A 65 -20.76 -6.98 10.52
N GLU A 66 -21.62 -7.82 9.95
CA GLU A 66 -23.04 -7.50 9.74
C GLU A 66 -23.79 -7.33 11.06
N HIS A 67 -23.52 -8.17 12.06
CA HIS A 67 -24.11 -8.02 13.40
C HIS A 67 -23.65 -6.73 14.08
N ALA A 68 -22.34 -6.45 14.07
CA ALA A 68 -21.78 -5.23 14.63
C ALA A 68 -22.35 -3.98 13.94
N PHE A 69 -22.45 -4.00 12.61
CA PHE A 69 -23.05 -2.91 11.84
C PHE A 69 -24.52 -2.71 12.20
N TYR A 70 -25.30 -3.79 12.32
CA TYR A 70 -26.71 -3.72 12.71
C TYR A 70 -26.88 -3.05 14.08
N LEU A 71 -26.13 -3.46 15.09
CA LEU A 71 -26.21 -2.88 16.44
C LEU A 71 -25.77 -1.41 16.47
N GLN A 72 -24.78 -1.02 15.66
CA GLN A 72 -24.37 0.39 15.54
C GLN A 72 -25.43 1.26 14.88
N CYS A 73 -26.16 0.72 13.90
CA CYS A 73 -27.24 1.43 13.22
C CYS A 73 -28.53 1.50 14.04
N HIS A 74 -28.70 0.63 15.03
CA HIS A 74 -29.91 0.53 15.86
C HIS A 74 -29.53 0.52 17.35
N PRO A 75 -28.93 1.60 17.88
CA PRO A 75 -28.49 1.67 19.27
C PRO A 75 -29.62 1.53 20.30
N GLU A 76 -30.87 1.74 19.87
CA GLU A 76 -32.09 1.59 20.66
C GLU A 76 -32.53 0.13 20.83
N VAL A 77 -32.01 -0.79 20.03
CA VAL A 77 -32.38 -2.21 20.08
C VAL A 77 -31.68 -2.89 21.25
N ASP A 78 -32.46 -3.61 22.07
CA ASP A 78 -31.89 -4.50 23.08
C ASP A 78 -31.19 -5.68 22.39
N LYS A 79 -29.87 -5.76 22.60
CA LYS A 79 -29.02 -6.78 21.99
C LYS A 79 -29.46 -8.19 22.38
N GLU A 80 -29.77 -8.43 23.65
CA GLU A 80 -30.12 -9.77 24.13
C GLU A 80 -31.50 -10.22 23.63
N GLU A 81 -32.44 -9.29 23.48
CA GLU A 81 -33.73 -9.57 22.84
C GLU A 81 -33.52 -9.89 21.36
N LYS A 82 -32.69 -9.10 20.67
CA LYS A 82 -32.45 -9.27 19.24
C LYS A 82 -31.69 -10.56 18.92
N GLU A 83 -30.76 -10.97 19.76
CA GLU A 83 -30.04 -12.24 19.61
C GLU A 83 -30.96 -13.47 19.75
N LYS A 84 -32.13 -13.33 20.39
CA LYS A 84 -33.14 -14.40 20.52
C LYS A 84 -34.13 -14.46 19.36
N ASP A 85 -34.12 -13.46 18.47
CA ASP A 85 -35.02 -13.37 17.32
C ASP A 85 -34.55 -14.30 16.19
N GLU A 86 -35.29 -15.40 15.97
CA GLU A 86 -34.99 -16.37 14.91
C GLU A 86 -35.08 -15.77 13.49
N SER A 87 -35.92 -14.75 13.29
CA SER A 87 -35.99 -14.05 12.01
C SER A 87 -34.72 -13.23 11.77
N TYR A 88 -34.15 -12.65 12.83
CA TYR A 88 -32.88 -11.94 12.77
C TYR A 88 -31.70 -12.88 12.51
N LYS A 89 -31.64 -14.03 13.18
CA LYS A 89 -30.62 -15.06 12.91
C LYS A 89 -30.65 -15.51 11.45
N SER A 90 -31.85 -15.80 10.93
CA SER A 90 -32.05 -16.21 9.54
C SER A 90 -31.65 -15.12 8.55
N TYR A 91 -32.03 -13.87 8.82
CA TYR A 91 -31.62 -12.71 8.03
C TYR A 91 -30.09 -12.57 8.00
N LEU A 92 -29.44 -12.63 9.17
CA LEU A 92 -28.00 -12.46 9.30
C LEU A 92 -27.23 -13.58 8.57
N ALA A 93 -27.71 -14.82 8.68
CA ALA A 93 -27.16 -15.95 7.93
C ALA A 93 -27.27 -15.74 6.41
N SER A 94 -28.46 -15.37 5.92
CA SER A 94 -28.69 -15.13 4.48
C SER A 94 -27.80 -14.01 3.94
N VAL A 95 -27.79 -12.83 4.57
CA VAL A 95 -27.01 -11.68 4.10
C VAL A 95 -25.51 -11.98 4.12
N SER A 96 -25.04 -12.68 5.16
CA SER A 96 -23.63 -13.05 5.27
C SER A 96 -23.21 -14.05 4.19
N LEU A 97 -24.06 -15.02 3.86
CA LEU A 97 -23.81 -15.99 2.79
C LEU A 97 -23.81 -15.34 1.42
N ASP A 98 -24.80 -14.48 1.14
CA ASP A 98 -24.87 -13.76 -0.13
C ASP A 98 -23.61 -12.93 -0.35
N LYS A 99 -23.17 -12.19 0.67
CA LYS A 99 -21.92 -11.43 0.64
C LYS A 99 -20.70 -12.34 0.51
N TYR A 100 -20.64 -13.46 1.23
CA TYR A 100 -19.53 -14.41 1.13
C TYR A 100 -19.42 -14.98 -0.29
N PHE A 101 -20.49 -15.54 -0.86
CA PHE A 101 -20.45 -16.13 -2.20
C PHE A 101 -20.16 -15.07 -3.26
N THR A 102 -20.83 -13.91 -3.17
CA THR A 102 -20.64 -12.84 -4.14
C THR A 102 -19.23 -12.27 -4.09
N ASN A 103 -18.69 -11.97 -2.92
CA ASN A 103 -17.40 -11.27 -2.80
C ASN A 103 -16.19 -12.22 -2.79
N GLU A 104 -16.32 -13.46 -2.31
CA GLU A 104 -15.18 -14.39 -2.23
C GLU A 104 -15.10 -15.34 -3.42
N LYS A 105 -16.25 -15.73 -3.98
CA LYS A 105 -16.31 -16.76 -5.05
C LYS A 105 -16.67 -16.19 -6.41
N LEU A 106 -17.57 -15.22 -6.44
CA LEU A 106 -18.09 -14.62 -7.67
C LEU A 106 -17.61 -13.17 -7.86
N ALA A 107 -16.62 -12.74 -7.08
CA ALA A 107 -16.15 -11.37 -7.11
C ALA A 107 -15.75 -11.00 -8.53
N PHE A 108 -16.27 -9.86 -8.99
CA PHE A 108 -15.83 -9.30 -10.26
C PHE A 108 -14.33 -9.03 -10.17
N ARG A 109 -13.57 -9.66 -11.05
CA ARG A 109 -12.16 -9.37 -11.24
C ARG A 109 -12.00 -8.76 -12.62
N MET A 110 -11.43 -7.56 -12.67
CA MET A 110 -10.89 -7.07 -13.93
C MET A 110 -9.87 -8.11 -14.41
N GLY A 111 -9.91 -8.48 -15.69
CA GLY A 111 -9.01 -9.48 -16.24
C GLY A 111 -7.57 -9.15 -15.85
N SER A 112 -7.02 -9.92 -14.91
CA SER A 112 -5.74 -9.65 -14.28
C SER A 112 -4.65 -10.44 -15.00
N LEU A 113 -3.52 -9.79 -15.22
CA LEU A 113 -2.36 -10.38 -15.88
C LEU A 113 -1.49 -11.20 -14.93
N THR A 114 -1.81 -11.17 -13.64
CA THR A 114 -1.12 -11.94 -12.60
C THR A 114 -2.10 -12.40 -11.52
N SER A 115 -1.61 -13.09 -10.50
CA SER A 115 -2.38 -13.37 -9.29
C SER A 115 -1.44 -13.39 -8.10
N ARG A 116 -2.00 -13.35 -6.88
CA ARG A 116 -1.25 -13.51 -5.62
C ARG A 116 -0.40 -14.78 -5.51
N TYR A 117 -0.61 -15.74 -6.41
CA TYR A 117 0.15 -17.00 -6.46
C TYR A 117 1.30 -16.95 -7.48
N SER A 118 1.33 -15.93 -8.34
CA SER A 118 2.38 -15.74 -9.34
C SER A 118 3.71 -15.45 -8.67
N PRO A 119 4.80 -16.19 -8.98
CA PRO A 119 6.12 -15.92 -8.43
C PRO A 119 6.63 -14.49 -8.68
N LEU A 120 6.09 -13.81 -9.70
CA LEU A 120 6.39 -12.41 -10.00
C LEU A 120 5.95 -11.46 -8.87
N THR A 121 4.80 -11.70 -8.23
CA THR A 121 4.31 -10.84 -7.15
C THR A 121 4.43 -11.50 -5.79
N SER A 122 4.21 -12.81 -5.67
CA SER A 122 4.20 -13.53 -4.40
C SER A 122 5.53 -13.53 -3.66
N THR A 123 6.65 -13.61 -4.39
CA THR A 123 7.99 -13.51 -3.78
C THR A 123 8.26 -12.09 -3.26
N LEU A 124 7.86 -11.07 -4.03
CA LEU A 124 7.98 -9.67 -3.61
C LEU A 124 7.12 -9.41 -2.38
N ASP A 125 5.89 -9.91 -2.38
CA ASP A 125 4.94 -9.80 -1.28
C ASP A 125 5.42 -10.48 0.01
N LEU A 126 6.12 -11.60 -0.09
CA LEU A 126 6.79 -12.24 1.05
C LEU A 126 7.76 -11.25 1.72
N TYR A 127 8.62 -10.60 0.93
CA TYR A 127 9.54 -9.58 1.46
C TYR A 127 8.82 -8.36 2.03
N LEU A 128 7.84 -7.83 1.31
CA LEU A 128 7.07 -6.67 1.76
C LEU A 128 6.39 -6.95 3.10
N ASN A 129 5.77 -8.12 3.25
CA ASN A 129 5.13 -8.54 4.50
C ASN A 129 6.16 -8.69 5.64
N PHE A 130 7.31 -9.32 5.36
CA PHE A 130 8.39 -9.43 6.34
C PHE A 130 8.89 -8.05 6.79
N ILE A 131 9.25 -7.18 5.85
CA ILE A 131 9.78 -5.85 6.13
C ILE A 131 8.77 -5.00 6.89
N LEU A 132 7.51 -4.98 6.46
CA LEU A 132 6.45 -4.23 7.16
C LEU A 132 6.21 -4.76 8.58
N GLY A 133 6.24 -6.08 8.78
CA GLY A 133 6.15 -6.71 10.10
C GLY A 133 7.35 -6.42 11.00
N MET A 134 8.52 -6.14 10.42
CA MET A 134 9.68 -5.66 11.17
C MET A 134 9.59 -4.18 11.49
N LEU A 135 9.20 -3.35 10.53
CA LEU A 135 9.02 -1.91 10.70
C LEU A 135 7.88 -1.56 11.68
N SER A 136 6.95 -2.49 11.95
CA SER A 136 5.91 -2.29 12.98
C SER A 136 6.43 -2.41 14.40
N ARG A 137 7.66 -2.91 14.62
CA ARG A 137 8.27 -3.01 15.95
C ARG A 137 8.98 -1.74 16.39
N TYR A 138 9.28 -0.84 15.46
CA TYR A 138 9.89 0.44 15.77
C TYR A 138 8.84 1.40 16.35
N LYS A 139 9.26 2.28 17.26
CA LYS A 139 8.43 3.43 17.67
C LYS A 139 8.08 4.27 16.44
N ARG A 140 6.89 4.86 16.44
CA ARG A 140 6.34 5.64 15.33
C ARG A 140 5.78 6.96 15.83
N ASN A 141 5.57 7.88 14.91
CA ASN A 141 4.80 9.12 15.10
C ASN A 141 5.47 10.18 15.98
N ASP A 142 6.79 10.09 16.19
CA ASP A 142 7.61 11.24 16.60
C ASP A 142 8.64 11.51 15.51
N PRO A 143 8.30 12.35 14.50
CA PRO A 143 9.18 12.61 13.37
C PRO A 143 10.59 13.07 13.76
N SER A 144 10.75 13.71 14.92
CA SER A 144 12.07 14.14 15.41
C SER A 144 13.03 12.96 15.70
N GLN A 145 12.46 11.77 15.95
CA GLN A 145 13.20 10.54 16.27
C GLN A 145 13.04 9.46 15.19
N THR A 146 11.88 9.44 14.50
CA THR A 146 11.46 8.30 13.67
C THR A 146 11.32 8.62 12.18
N LEU A 147 11.63 9.84 11.71
CA LEU A 147 11.38 10.27 10.32
C LEU A 147 11.84 9.24 9.26
N ILE A 148 13.06 8.73 9.34
CA ILE A 148 13.60 7.75 8.38
C ILE A 148 12.76 6.47 8.38
N VAL A 149 12.39 5.97 9.56
CA VAL A 149 11.56 4.76 9.72
C VAL A 149 10.15 5.01 9.20
N ASP A 150 9.57 6.19 9.47
CA ASP A 150 8.23 6.56 9.04
C ASP A 150 8.14 6.69 7.52
N VAL A 151 9.11 7.36 6.89
CA VAL A 151 9.23 7.50 5.43
C VAL A 151 9.39 6.12 4.80
N MET A 152 10.31 5.30 5.32
CA MET A 152 10.55 3.94 4.80
C MET A 152 9.33 3.02 4.97
N ASN A 153 8.64 3.06 6.12
CA ASN A 153 7.41 2.30 6.34
C ASN A 153 6.32 2.73 5.34
N LYS A 154 6.18 4.03 5.08
CA LYS A 154 5.26 4.52 4.04
C LYS A 154 5.67 3.99 2.67
N GLY A 155 6.95 4.03 2.29
CA GLY A 155 7.46 3.47 1.04
C GLY A 155 7.08 2.00 0.86
N PHE A 156 7.35 1.14 1.84
CA PHE A 156 7.00 -0.28 1.74
C PHE A 156 5.48 -0.54 1.74
N GLN A 157 4.67 0.29 2.42
CA GLN A 157 3.21 0.22 2.33
C GLN A 157 2.73 0.56 0.91
N MET A 158 3.34 1.57 0.28
CA MET A 158 3.02 1.93 -1.10
C MET A 158 3.45 0.85 -2.09
N ALA A 159 4.63 0.26 -1.91
CA ALA A 159 5.07 -0.89 -2.70
C ALA A 159 4.09 -2.08 -2.59
N LYS A 160 3.59 -2.37 -1.38
CA LYS A 160 2.56 -3.38 -1.15
C LYS A 160 1.22 -3.03 -1.82
N CYS A 161 0.85 -1.76 -1.80
CA CYS A 161 -0.33 -1.27 -2.50
C CYS A 161 -0.21 -1.47 -4.02
N VAL A 162 0.92 -1.09 -4.62
CA VAL A 162 1.19 -1.29 -6.06
C VAL A 162 1.09 -2.77 -6.43
N SER A 163 1.71 -3.66 -5.64
CA SER A 163 1.64 -5.12 -5.86
C SER A 163 0.19 -5.62 -5.86
N SER A 164 -0.60 -5.22 -4.86
CA SER A 164 -2.03 -5.58 -4.76
C SER A 164 -2.86 -5.05 -5.94
N LEU A 165 -2.62 -3.82 -6.37
CA LEU A 165 -3.33 -3.23 -7.52
C LEU A 165 -3.02 -4.00 -8.81
N LEU A 166 -1.77 -4.41 -9.03
CA LEU A 166 -1.39 -5.26 -10.17
C LEU A 166 -2.07 -6.63 -10.12
N GLU A 167 -2.17 -7.25 -8.94
CA GLU A 167 -2.86 -8.54 -8.77
C GLU A 167 -4.35 -8.48 -9.08
N ASN A 168 -4.98 -7.32 -8.85
CA ASN A 168 -6.40 -7.10 -9.10
C ASN A 168 -6.70 -6.52 -10.49
N GLY A 169 -5.68 -6.33 -11.34
CA GLY A 169 -5.87 -5.84 -12.71
C GLY A 169 -6.13 -4.34 -12.83
N PHE A 170 -5.59 -3.54 -11.90
CA PHE A 170 -5.63 -2.08 -11.87
C PHE A 170 -4.26 -1.49 -12.23
N GLU A 171 -3.78 -1.75 -13.45
CA GLU A 171 -2.40 -1.42 -13.84
C GLU A 171 -2.10 0.08 -13.85
N THR A 172 -3.06 0.91 -14.26
CA THR A 172 -2.93 2.37 -14.36
C THR A 172 -2.90 3.03 -12.99
N GLU A 173 -3.71 2.53 -12.06
CA GLU A 173 -3.75 2.94 -10.66
C GLU A 173 -2.49 2.47 -9.93
N ALA A 174 -2.02 1.25 -10.23
CA ALA A 174 -0.74 0.74 -9.73
C ALA A 174 0.41 1.64 -10.19
N PHE A 175 0.42 2.07 -11.46
CA PHE A 175 1.44 2.96 -11.99
C PHE A 175 1.41 4.35 -11.35
N SER A 176 0.21 4.89 -11.16
CA SER A 176 0.00 6.16 -10.45
C SER A 176 0.44 6.09 -8.99
N THR A 177 0.20 4.94 -8.34
CA THR A 177 0.65 4.70 -6.96
C THR A 177 2.17 4.54 -6.89
N TRP A 178 2.79 3.92 -7.90
CA TRP A 178 4.24 3.83 -8.01
C TRP A 178 4.90 5.22 -8.08
N ARG A 179 4.28 6.21 -8.73
CA ARG A 179 4.80 7.58 -8.76
C ARG A 179 5.00 8.15 -7.35
N THR A 180 4.00 7.99 -6.49
CA THR A 180 4.10 8.47 -5.10
C THR A 180 5.04 7.62 -4.26
N LEU A 181 5.21 6.32 -4.58
CA LEU A 181 6.30 5.51 -4.02
C LEU A 181 7.67 6.08 -4.39
N HIS A 182 7.87 6.43 -5.67
CA HIS A 182 9.11 7.02 -6.16
C HIS A 182 9.39 8.39 -5.54
N GLU A 183 8.35 9.21 -5.32
CA GLU A 183 8.48 10.48 -4.59
C GLU A 183 8.97 10.26 -3.16
N ASN A 184 8.37 9.30 -2.46
CA ASN A 184 8.75 8.92 -1.10
C ASN A 184 10.18 8.37 -1.04
N GLU A 185 10.56 7.53 -2.01
CA GLU A 185 11.91 7.01 -2.17
C GLU A 185 12.93 8.15 -2.38
N CYS A 186 12.65 9.11 -3.25
CA CYS A 186 13.55 10.25 -3.48
C CYS A 186 13.75 11.08 -2.20
N ILE A 187 12.68 11.31 -1.43
CA ILE A 187 12.79 11.98 -0.13
C ILE A 187 13.71 11.19 0.80
N LEU A 188 13.50 9.87 0.95
CA LEU A 188 14.34 9.01 1.77
C LEU A 188 15.82 9.09 1.37
N HIS A 189 16.10 9.04 0.06
CA HIS A 189 17.45 9.16 -0.47
C HIS A 189 18.11 10.51 -0.15
N CYS A 190 17.38 11.62 -0.25
CA CYS A 190 17.87 12.93 0.17
C CYS A 190 18.18 12.98 1.67
N LEU A 191 17.27 12.49 2.52
CA LEU A 191 17.46 12.47 3.97
C LEU A 191 18.70 11.65 4.38
N LEU A 192 18.93 10.51 3.73
CA LEU A 192 20.09 9.66 4.00
C LEU A 192 21.40 10.25 3.46
N LYS A 193 21.36 10.85 2.26
CA LYS A 193 22.54 11.40 1.59
C LYS A 193 23.08 12.64 2.31
N TYR A 194 22.19 13.54 2.73
CA TYR A 194 22.56 14.82 3.34
C TYR A 194 22.42 14.81 4.88
N GLY A 195 21.90 13.73 5.45
CA GLY A 195 21.90 13.48 6.90
C GLY A 195 21.12 14.50 7.71
N LYS A 196 21.66 14.83 8.89
CA LYS A 196 21.01 15.70 9.88
C LYS A 196 20.53 17.06 9.31
N PRO A 197 21.33 17.81 8.53
CA PRO A 197 20.85 19.03 7.89
C PRO A 197 19.57 18.87 7.08
N ALA A 198 19.43 17.79 6.31
CA ALA A 198 18.23 17.52 5.53
C ALA A 198 17.04 17.09 6.40
N ILE A 199 17.29 16.31 7.45
CA ILE A 199 16.26 15.92 8.41
C ILE A 199 15.69 17.15 9.11
N ASP A 200 16.56 18.01 9.66
CA ASP A 200 16.15 19.21 10.39
C ASP A 200 15.39 20.19 9.48
N ALA A 201 15.88 20.39 8.24
CA ALA A 201 15.19 21.21 7.24
C ALA A 201 13.84 20.61 6.84
N TYR A 202 13.76 19.30 6.60
CA TYR A 202 12.52 18.63 6.22
C TYR A 202 11.46 18.75 7.33
N LEU A 203 11.84 18.53 8.60
CA LEU A 203 10.95 18.69 9.76
C LEU A 203 10.43 20.12 9.89
N LYS A 204 11.29 21.11 9.68
CA LYS A 204 10.89 22.53 9.64
C LYS A 204 9.85 22.78 8.54
N HIS A 205 10.09 22.25 7.33
CA HIS A 205 9.15 22.41 6.21
C HIS A 205 7.85 21.62 6.38
N MET A 206 7.85 20.51 7.12
CA MET A 206 6.61 19.85 7.56
C MET A 206 5.76 20.78 8.44
N ARG A 207 6.39 21.53 9.36
CA ARG A 207 5.69 22.55 10.16
C ARG A 207 5.17 23.70 9.31
N TYR A 208 5.92 24.12 8.29
CA TYR A 208 5.47 25.13 7.32
C TYR A 208 4.23 24.65 6.55
N ALA A 209 4.23 23.40 6.09
CA ALA A 209 3.07 22.80 5.41
C ALA A 209 1.84 22.71 6.34
N LEU A 210 2.06 22.39 7.63
CA LEU A 210 0.99 22.35 8.63
C LEU A 210 0.36 23.73 8.84
N ALA A 211 1.19 24.77 9.02
CA ALA A 211 0.74 26.16 9.15
C ALA A 211 -0.06 26.62 7.91
N PHE A 212 0.47 26.33 6.71
CA PHE A 212 -0.17 26.71 5.44
C PHE A 212 -1.53 26.05 5.23
N ARG A 213 -1.76 24.87 5.80
CA ARG A 213 -3.03 24.14 5.72
C ARG A 213 -3.98 24.45 6.90
N GLY A 214 -3.62 25.38 7.80
CA GLY A 214 -4.42 25.72 8.97
C GLY A 214 -4.43 24.63 10.05
N GLY A 215 -3.42 23.78 10.10
CA GLY A 215 -3.31 22.70 11.09
C GLY A 215 -2.76 23.13 12.45
N ILE A 216 -2.27 24.37 12.57
CA ILE A 216 -1.82 24.96 13.84
C ILE A 216 -3.00 25.70 14.48
N LYS A 217 -3.31 25.36 15.74
CA LYS A 217 -4.48 25.93 16.45
C LYS A 217 -4.27 27.36 16.92
N SER A 218 -3.05 27.72 17.32
CA SER A 218 -2.73 29.09 17.75
C SER A 218 -2.51 29.98 16.52
N LYS A 219 -3.19 31.13 16.52
CA LYS A 219 -3.02 32.14 15.49
C LYS A 219 -1.64 32.81 15.61
N GLU A 220 -1.22 33.07 16.84
CA GLU A 220 0.08 33.67 17.15
C GLU A 220 1.23 32.79 16.64
N GLU A 221 1.16 31.48 16.91
CA GLU A 221 2.15 30.51 16.41
C GLU A 221 2.13 30.43 14.87
N THR A 222 0.94 30.48 14.27
CA THR A 222 0.80 30.49 12.80
C THR A 222 1.45 31.72 12.19
N ASP A 223 1.21 32.90 12.75
CA ASP A 223 1.78 34.16 12.29
C ASP A 223 3.32 34.18 12.43
N GLU A 224 3.85 33.64 13.52
CA GLU A 224 5.30 33.45 13.72
C GLU A 224 5.90 32.55 12.64
N VAL A 225 5.25 31.41 12.35
CA VAL A 225 5.70 30.49 11.29
C VAL A 225 5.69 31.18 9.93
N PHE A 226 4.67 31.98 9.61
CA PHE A 226 4.62 32.74 8.35
C PHE A 226 5.67 33.85 8.28
N ALA A 227 6.01 34.48 9.40
CA ALA A 227 7.12 35.44 9.45
C ALA A 227 8.45 34.75 9.13
N ASN A 228 8.69 33.55 9.68
CA ASN A 228 9.87 32.73 9.40
C ASN A 228 9.94 32.31 7.92
N ILE A 229 8.82 31.83 7.36
CA ILE A 229 8.72 31.50 5.92
C ILE A 229 9.12 32.69 5.05
N LYS A 230 8.55 33.89 5.30
CA LYS A 230 8.85 35.09 4.51
C LYS A 230 10.31 35.53 4.64
N SER A 231 10.88 35.40 5.84
CA SER A 231 12.29 35.73 6.11
C SER A 231 13.23 34.82 5.31
N GLU A 232 13.03 33.50 5.36
CA GLU A 232 13.86 32.54 4.63
C GLU A 232 13.68 32.63 3.11
N MET A 233 12.45 32.84 2.63
CA MET A 233 12.21 33.09 1.21
C MET A 233 13.02 34.30 0.72
N LYS A 234 13.08 35.38 1.51
CA LYS A 234 13.84 36.58 1.17
C LYS A 234 15.35 36.31 1.13
N SER A 235 15.88 35.43 1.99
CA SER A 235 17.30 35.04 1.94
C SER A 235 17.69 34.21 0.70
N HIS A 236 16.70 33.72 -0.06
CA HIS A 236 16.89 32.98 -1.30
C HIS A 236 16.33 33.72 -2.53
N ASP A 237 16.08 35.03 -2.42
CA ASP A 237 15.52 35.88 -3.49
C ASP A 237 14.17 35.40 -4.06
N LEU A 238 13.39 34.67 -3.25
CA LEU A 238 12.08 34.15 -3.62
C LEU A 238 10.96 35.17 -3.38
N LYS A 239 9.95 35.16 -4.25
CA LYS A 239 8.80 36.08 -4.18
C LYS A 239 7.58 35.37 -3.62
N SER A 240 6.54 36.12 -3.22
CA SER A 240 5.30 35.55 -2.67
C SER A 240 4.65 34.49 -3.57
N LYS A 241 4.78 34.60 -4.90
CA LYS A 241 4.29 33.58 -5.86
C LYS A 241 4.96 32.21 -5.70
N ASP A 242 6.15 32.18 -5.12
CA ASP A 242 6.95 30.98 -4.92
C ASP A 242 6.69 30.31 -3.55
N MET A 243 5.87 30.92 -2.69
CA MET A 243 5.63 30.48 -1.31
C MET A 243 5.21 29.02 -1.23
N LYS A 244 4.24 28.58 -2.04
CA LYS A 244 3.81 27.18 -2.04
C LYS A 244 4.95 26.23 -2.41
N ARG A 245 5.72 26.56 -3.45
CA ARG A 245 6.88 25.76 -3.88
C ARG A 245 7.98 25.75 -2.82
N PHE A 246 8.21 26.87 -2.16
CA PHE A 246 9.17 26.98 -1.07
C PHE A 246 8.74 26.14 0.15
N ILE A 247 7.46 26.15 0.52
CA ILE A 247 6.95 25.31 1.60
C ILE A 247 7.17 23.83 1.27
N GLU A 248 6.86 23.41 0.05
CA GLU A 248 6.98 22.01 -0.40
C GLU A 248 8.44 21.55 -0.61
N TYR A 249 9.32 22.41 -1.13
CA TYR A 249 10.65 22.02 -1.62
C TYR A 249 11.81 22.85 -1.07
N GLY A 250 11.57 23.88 -0.26
CA GLY A 250 12.62 24.77 0.26
C GLY A 250 13.57 24.07 1.23
N TRP A 251 13.19 22.92 1.78
CA TRP A 251 14.09 22.07 2.56
C TRP A 251 15.30 21.55 1.76
N LEU A 252 15.32 21.73 0.43
CA LEU A 252 16.44 21.42 -0.44
C LEU A 252 17.59 22.44 -0.37
N TYR A 253 17.39 23.62 0.24
CA TYR A 253 18.47 24.60 0.49
C TYR A 253 19.38 24.11 1.62
N LEU A 254 20.19 23.10 1.31
CA LEU A 254 21.04 22.38 2.25
C LEU A 254 22.50 22.83 2.16
N PRO A 255 23.27 22.77 3.25
CA PRO A 255 24.71 22.97 3.21
C PRO A 255 25.39 22.03 2.19
N GLY A 256 26.22 22.59 1.31
CA GLY A 256 26.91 21.84 0.27
C GLY A 256 26.09 21.56 -0.99
N VAL A 257 24.84 22.06 -1.08
CA VAL A 257 24.04 22.08 -2.31
C VAL A 257 24.02 23.49 -2.86
N GLU A 258 24.51 23.69 -4.08
CA GLU A 258 24.47 24.99 -4.75
C GLU A 258 23.01 25.35 -5.10
N ALA A 259 22.58 26.57 -4.79
CA ALA A 259 21.19 27.01 -5.00
C ALA A 259 20.75 26.92 -6.47
N ASP A 260 21.65 27.20 -7.41
CA ASP A 260 21.38 27.14 -8.85
C ASP A 260 21.41 25.70 -9.42
N SER A 261 21.81 24.72 -8.61
CA SER A 261 21.90 23.32 -9.04
C SER A 261 20.55 22.62 -9.10
N PHE A 262 19.48 23.21 -8.56
CA PHE A 262 18.16 22.58 -8.48
C PHE A 262 17.01 23.59 -8.65
N LYS A 263 15.79 23.08 -8.83
CA LYS A 263 14.57 23.90 -8.81
C LYS A 263 13.63 23.46 -7.68
N LEU A 264 12.79 24.37 -7.22
CA LEU A 264 11.73 24.09 -6.23
C LEU A 264 10.55 23.33 -6.85
N ASN A 265 10.82 22.09 -7.26
CA ASN A 265 9.85 21.11 -7.72
C ASN A 265 10.38 19.70 -7.47
N PHE A 266 9.56 18.67 -7.72
CA PHE A 266 9.98 17.29 -7.52
C PHE A 266 11.11 16.85 -8.47
N ARG A 267 10.91 16.99 -9.79
CA ARG A 267 11.79 16.43 -10.84
C ARG A 267 13.20 17.04 -10.85
N ASP A 268 13.26 18.36 -11.00
CA ASP A 268 14.51 19.12 -11.11
C ASP A 268 15.05 19.50 -9.71
N GLY A 269 14.36 19.10 -8.64
CA GLY A 269 14.73 19.31 -7.24
C GLY A 269 15.01 18.00 -6.52
N VAL A 270 13.98 17.43 -5.89
CA VAL A 270 14.10 16.24 -5.03
C VAL A 270 14.68 15.04 -5.79
N GLU A 271 14.14 14.68 -6.94
CA GLU A 271 14.59 13.53 -7.73
C GLU A 271 16.03 13.70 -8.22
N LYS A 272 16.39 14.92 -8.66
CA LYS A 272 17.75 15.28 -9.05
C LYS A 272 18.72 15.14 -7.88
N LEU A 273 18.41 15.72 -6.73
CA LEU A 273 19.30 15.68 -5.55
C LEU A 273 19.41 14.28 -4.95
N ALA A 274 18.35 13.47 -5.07
CA ALA A 274 18.34 12.04 -4.74
C ALA A 274 19.21 11.19 -5.68
N GLY A 275 19.56 11.71 -6.86
CA GLY A 275 20.34 10.98 -7.88
C GLY A 275 19.50 9.97 -8.67
N LEU A 276 18.19 10.20 -8.79
CA LEU A 276 17.24 9.28 -9.41
C LEU A 276 16.62 9.84 -10.71
N SER A 277 17.24 10.85 -11.34
CA SER A 277 16.73 11.48 -12.58
C SER A 277 16.64 10.54 -13.79
N SER A 278 17.21 9.33 -13.73
CA SER A 278 16.97 8.31 -14.77
C SER A 278 15.49 7.91 -14.87
N TYR A 279 14.69 8.16 -13.83
CA TYR A 279 13.27 7.84 -13.75
C TYR A 279 12.35 8.97 -14.23
N SER A 280 12.88 10.16 -14.54
CA SER A 280 12.06 11.35 -14.82
C SER A 280 11.03 11.12 -15.95
N LYS A 281 11.39 10.37 -17.00
CA LYS A 281 10.47 10.02 -18.10
C LYS A 281 9.32 9.11 -17.65
N VAL A 282 9.61 8.16 -16.78
CA VAL A 282 8.62 7.21 -16.24
C VAL A 282 7.70 7.94 -15.26
N TYR A 283 8.26 8.82 -14.44
CA TYR A 283 7.51 9.70 -13.55
C TYR A 283 6.55 10.64 -14.30
N GLU A 284 7.03 11.28 -15.38
CA GLU A 284 6.24 12.17 -16.23
C GLU A 284 5.06 11.43 -16.88
N MET A 285 5.32 10.25 -17.46
CA MET A 285 4.28 9.39 -18.03
C MET A 285 3.21 9.02 -17.00
N SER A 286 3.60 8.71 -15.76
CA SER A 286 2.63 8.43 -14.71
C SER A 286 1.79 9.65 -14.35
N SER A 287 2.39 10.85 -14.36
CA SER A 287 1.66 12.10 -14.14
C SER A 287 0.61 12.36 -15.21
N GLU A 288 0.89 12.06 -16.48
CA GLU A 288 -0.06 12.24 -17.58
C GLU A 288 -1.29 11.31 -17.49
N ILE A 289 -1.09 10.10 -16.96
CA ILE A 289 -2.18 9.11 -16.81
C ILE A 289 -3.14 9.51 -15.70
N ALA A 290 -2.62 10.13 -14.62
CA ALA A 290 -3.43 10.59 -13.50
C ALA A 290 -4.42 11.72 -13.86
N HIS A 291 -4.24 12.39 -15.01
CA HIS A 291 -5.09 13.52 -15.45
C HIS A 291 -6.24 13.12 -16.39
N SER A 292 -6.69 11.86 -16.37
CA SER A 292 -7.74 11.35 -17.28
C SER A 292 -7.45 11.61 -18.76
N SER A 293 -6.18 11.54 -19.14
CA SER A 293 -5.76 11.73 -20.52
C SER A 293 -6.25 10.58 -21.42
N PRO A 294 -6.25 10.74 -22.76
CA PRO A 294 -6.54 9.63 -23.68
C PRO A 294 -5.66 8.39 -23.45
N LEU A 295 -4.45 8.59 -22.91
CA LEU A 295 -3.56 7.50 -22.50
C LEU A 295 -4.15 6.62 -21.40
N LEU A 296 -4.94 7.17 -20.48
CA LEU A 296 -5.65 6.39 -19.45
C LEU A 296 -6.70 5.48 -20.10
N ILE A 297 -7.54 6.04 -20.96
CA ILE A 297 -8.71 5.35 -21.55
C ILE A 297 -8.29 4.28 -22.54
N TYR A 298 -7.32 4.58 -23.40
CA TYR A 298 -6.83 3.65 -24.44
C TYR A 298 -5.52 2.95 -24.03
N SER A 299 -5.27 2.85 -22.72
CA SER A 299 -4.07 2.22 -22.17
C SER A 299 -4.00 0.74 -22.53
N LYS A 300 -2.82 0.28 -22.98
CA LYS A 300 -2.55 -1.16 -23.10
C LYS A 300 -2.21 -1.71 -21.72
N LYS A 301 -3.12 -2.47 -21.11
CA LYS A 301 -2.93 -3.09 -19.78
C LYS A 301 -1.58 -3.78 -19.63
N ASP A 302 -1.23 -4.65 -20.58
CA ASP A 302 0.05 -5.36 -20.63
C ASP A 302 1.29 -4.47 -20.49
N TYR A 303 1.24 -3.29 -21.12
CA TYR A 303 2.35 -2.34 -21.11
C TYR A 303 2.50 -1.74 -19.71
N PHE A 304 1.41 -1.24 -19.12
CA PHE A 304 1.42 -0.63 -17.79
C PHE A 304 1.68 -1.66 -16.70
N PHE A 305 1.18 -2.88 -16.84
CA PHE A 305 1.53 -3.99 -15.95
C PHE A 305 3.05 -4.18 -15.89
N THR A 306 3.67 -4.37 -17.06
CA THR A 306 5.10 -4.69 -17.13
C THR A 306 5.96 -3.51 -16.71
N LEU A 307 5.62 -2.29 -17.14
CA LEU A 307 6.32 -1.07 -16.75
C LEU A 307 6.26 -0.87 -15.24
N THR A 308 5.06 -0.96 -14.65
CA THR A 308 4.87 -0.76 -13.21
C THR A 308 5.57 -1.84 -12.39
N LEU A 309 5.50 -3.10 -12.82
CA LEU A 309 6.19 -4.20 -12.13
C LEU A 309 7.71 -4.00 -12.14
N LEU A 310 8.28 -3.57 -13.27
CA LEU A 310 9.72 -3.26 -13.35
C LEU A 310 10.10 -2.11 -12.43
N SER A 311 9.35 -1.01 -12.49
CA SER A 311 9.62 0.15 -11.64
C SER A 311 9.44 -0.16 -10.15
N LEU A 312 8.47 -1.01 -9.80
CA LEU A 312 8.26 -1.51 -8.45
C LEU A 312 9.45 -2.33 -7.95
N TYR A 313 9.99 -3.26 -8.75
CA TYR A 313 11.19 -4.01 -8.38
C TYR A 313 12.39 -3.10 -8.15
N GLU A 314 12.59 -2.12 -9.04
CA GLU A 314 13.73 -1.23 -8.96
C GLU A 314 13.68 -0.34 -7.71
N SER A 315 12.50 0.22 -7.38
CA SER A 315 12.29 0.92 -6.10
C SER A 315 12.44 -0.03 -4.92
N PHE A 316 11.89 -1.25 -5.00
CA PHE A 316 12.04 -2.23 -3.93
C PHE A 316 13.50 -2.56 -3.63
N PHE A 317 14.35 -2.80 -4.64
CA PHE A 317 15.76 -3.14 -4.41
C PHE A 317 16.55 -2.02 -3.75
N ARG A 318 16.27 -0.75 -4.11
CA ARG A 318 16.89 0.41 -3.48
C ARG A 318 16.42 0.60 -2.05
N LEU A 319 15.10 0.51 -1.80
CA LEU A 319 14.53 0.59 -0.46
C LEU A 319 14.98 -0.58 0.43
N GLU A 320 15.07 -1.80 -0.10
CA GLU A 320 15.53 -2.99 0.64
C GLU A 320 16.99 -2.85 1.09
N LYS A 321 17.84 -2.20 0.29
CA LYS A 321 19.22 -1.91 0.69
C LYS A 321 19.29 -0.98 1.90
N VAL A 322 18.44 0.05 1.92
CA VAL A 322 18.31 0.96 3.07
C VAL A 322 17.80 0.20 4.29
N PHE A 323 16.71 -0.55 4.13
CA PHE A 323 16.14 -1.38 5.19
C PHE A 323 17.17 -2.35 5.77
N THR A 324 17.89 -3.09 4.92
CA THR A 324 18.92 -4.05 5.33
C THR A 324 19.96 -3.39 6.22
N THR A 325 20.43 -2.20 5.82
CA THR A 325 21.44 -1.47 6.59
C THR A 325 20.93 -1.10 7.98
N LEU A 326 19.71 -0.55 8.06
CA LEU A 326 19.08 -0.23 9.34
C LEU A 326 18.87 -1.50 10.18
N TYR A 327 18.20 -2.48 9.60
CA TYR A 327 17.79 -3.71 10.27
C TYR A 327 18.97 -4.48 10.87
N MET A 328 20.02 -4.68 10.07
CA MET A 328 21.23 -5.37 10.52
C MET A 328 21.98 -4.61 11.61
N SER A 329 21.76 -3.30 11.78
CA SER A 329 22.42 -2.52 12.84
C SER A 329 21.66 -2.53 14.17
N THR A 330 20.35 -2.84 14.15
CA THR A 330 19.45 -2.65 15.30
C THR A 330 18.97 -3.96 15.94
N VAL A 331 18.99 -5.08 15.23
CA VAL A 331 18.46 -6.36 15.75
C VAL A 331 19.55 -7.28 16.31
N PRO A 332 19.23 -8.23 17.22
CA PRO A 332 20.16 -9.23 17.73
C PRO A 332 20.69 -10.19 16.67
N GLU A 333 21.84 -10.80 16.92
CA GLU A 333 22.55 -11.67 15.96
C GLU A 333 21.72 -12.85 15.44
N GLU A 334 20.91 -13.48 16.30
CA GLU A 334 20.02 -14.58 15.90
C GLU A 334 19.00 -14.14 14.85
N GLU A 335 18.42 -12.95 15.02
CA GLU A 335 17.44 -12.38 14.09
C GLU A 335 18.12 -11.95 12.78
N ARG A 336 19.35 -11.42 12.85
CA ARG A 336 20.19 -11.17 11.66
C ARG A 336 20.41 -12.45 10.88
N ALA A 337 20.81 -13.54 11.54
CA ALA A 337 21.06 -14.82 10.88
C ALA A 337 19.81 -15.38 10.18
N ARG A 338 18.63 -15.25 10.80
CA ARG A 338 17.33 -15.63 10.19
C ARG A 338 17.04 -14.79 8.95
N TYR A 339 17.25 -13.48 9.01
CA TYR A 339 17.06 -12.61 7.85
C TYR A 339 18.06 -12.87 6.73
N VAL A 340 19.35 -13.09 7.04
CA VAL A 340 20.36 -13.51 6.04
C VAL A 340 19.94 -14.81 5.35
N LYS A 341 19.47 -15.80 6.11
CA LYS A 341 18.98 -17.08 5.56
C LYS A 341 17.78 -16.86 4.64
N MET A 342 16.77 -16.10 5.08
CA MET A 342 15.62 -15.74 4.25
C MET A 342 16.08 -15.05 2.96
N ARG A 343 16.98 -14.06 3.08
CA ARG A 343 17.52 -13.30 1.95
C ARG A 343 18.23 -14.19 0.95
N SER A 344 19.06 -15.12 1.43
CA SER A 344 19.79 -16.07 0.58
C SER A 344 18.87 -16.98 -0.24
N LEU A 345 17.69 -17.33 0.29
CA LEU A 345 16.72 -18.20 -0.38
C LEU A 345 15.87 -17.44 -1.40
N TYR A 346 15.33 -16.28 -1.01
CA TYR A 346 14.30 -15.61 -1.81
C TYR A 346 14.82 -14.45 -2.68
N HIS A 347 15.97 -13.85 -2.36
CA HIS A 347 16.51 -12.73 -3.15
C HIS A 347 16.90 -13.16 -4.58
N PRO A 348 17.52 -14.34 -4.80
CA PRO A 348 17.78 -14.82 -6.16
C PRO A 348 16.50 -15.03 -6.98
N LEU A 349 15.40 -15.39 -6.33
CA LEU A 349 14.09 -15.54 -6.98
C LEU A 349 13.54 -14.18 -7.43
N LEU A 350 13.68 -13.13 -6.62
CA LEU A 350 13.33 -11.76 -7.02
C LEU A 350 14.13 -11.28 -8.23
N LEU A 351 15.45 -11.50 -8.23
CA LEU A 351 16.31 -11.14 -9.36
C LEU A 351 15.92 -11.90 -10.63
N SER A 352 15.57 -13.18 -10.50
CA SER A 352 15.11 -14.00 -11.62
C SER A 352 13.78 -13.51 -12.17
N ALA A 353 12.83 -13.15 -11.28
CA ALA A 353 11.54 -12.60 -11.65
C ALA A 353 11.66 -11.22 -12.33
N TYR A 354 12.49 -10.33 -11.78
CA TYR A 354 12.83 -9.04 -12.39
C TYR A 354 13.47 -9.23 -13.77
N GLY A 355 14.45 -10.12 -13.90
CA GLY A 355 15.11 -10.44 -15.17
C GLY A 355 14.14 -10.99 -16.23
N LEU A 356 13.21 -11.85 -15.83
CA LEU A 356 12.13 -12.34 -16.70
C LEU A 356 11.22 -11.21 -17.18
N SER A 357 10.77 -10.34 -16.26
CA SER A 357 9.94 -9.18 -16.59
C SER A 357 10.65 -8.22 -17.54
N LYS A 358 11.96 -8.02 -17.35
CA LYS A 358 12.78 -7.15 -18.21
C LYS A 358 12.88 -7.71 -19.64
N ARG A 359 13.14 -9.01 -19.78
CA ARG A 359 13.15 -9.68 -21.11
C ARG A 359 11.79 -9.58 -21.80
N ARG A 360 10.69 -9.80 -21.07
CA ARG A 360 9.33 -9.66 -21.60
C ARG A 360 9.04 -8.24 -22.09
N PHE A 361 9.56 -7.23 -21.39
CA PHE A 361 9.40 -5.83 -21.78
C PHE A 361 10.22 -5.48 -23.04
N SER A 362 11.48 -5.92 -23.11
CA SER A 362 12.35 -5.66 -24.27
C SER A 362 11.82 -6.29 -25.56
N HIS A 363 11.44 -7.57 -25.53
CA HIS A 363 10.88 -8.24 -26.71
C HIS A 363 9.59 -7.60 -27.23
N LYS A 364 8.79 -6.98 -26.35
CA LYS A 364 7.60 -6.23 -26.76
C LYS A 364 7.94 -4.88 -27.40
N LYS A 365 9.09 -4.27 -27.09
CA LYS A 365 9.57 -3.07 -27.77
C LYS A 365 10.12 -3.37 -29.16
N GLU A 366 10.86 -4.47 -29.29
CA GLU A 366 11.44 -4.92 -30.56
C GLU A 366 10.35 -5.25 -31.59
N ARG A 367 9.35 -6.08 -31.24
CA ARG A 367 8.23 -6.39 -32.13
C ARG A 367 7.43 -5.17 -32.60
N LYS A 368 7.39 -4.12 -31.78
CA LYS A 368 6.66 -2.88 -32.11
C LYS A 368 7.43 -2.00 -33.09
N ALA A 369 8.76 -2.10 -33.12
CA ALA A 369 9.61 -1.43 -34.10
C ALA A 369 9.55 -2.11 -35.48
N ASP A 370 9.31 -3.43 -35.50
CA ASP A 370 9.15 -4.20 -36.75
C ASP A 370 7.74 -4.07 -37.38
N GLU A 371 6.75 -3.58 -36.63
CA GLU A 371 5.35 -3.40 -37.06
C GLU A 371 4.99 -1.95 -37.44
N GLU A 372 5.91 -0.99 -37.35
CA GLU A 372 5.68 0.36 -37.89
C GLU A 372 5.73 0.30 -39.43
N PRO A 373 4.67 0.73 -40.15
CA PRO A 373 4.72 0.79 -41.60
C PRO A 373 5.79 1.80 -42.00
N ASN A 374 6.71 1.38 -42.86
CA ASN A 374 7.61 2.28 -43.55
C ASN A 374 6.76 3.39 -44.18
N PRO A 375 6.94 4.67 -43.81
CA PRO A 375 6.18 5.77 -44.40
C PRO A 375 6.45 5.94 -45.90
N ASP A 376 7.46 5.22 -46.43
CA ASP A 376 7.83 5.16 -47.85
C ASP A 376 7.61 3.76 -48.49
N ALA A 377 6.62 2.97 -48.05
CA ALA A 377 6.22 1.72 -48.72
C ALA A 377 4.88 1.82 -49.46
#